data_AF-A0ABD3QIH4-F1
#
_entry.id   AF-A0ABD3QIH4-F1
#
_cell.length_a   1.000
_cell.length_b   1.000
_cell.length_c   1.000
_cell.angle_alpha   90.00
_cell.angle_beta   90.00
_cell.angle_gamma   90.00
#
_symmetry.space_group_name_H-M   'P 1'
#
loop_
_entity.id
_entity.type
_entity.pdbx_description
1 polymer ?
#
loop_
_entity_poly.entity_id
_entity_poly.type
_entity_poly.pdbx_seq_one_letter_code
_entity_poly.pdbx_strand_id
1 'polypeptide(L)'
;MPIGSMELPNVLLIEAGTSVVSSWLFRAGACRPRVFENEPPHRASQVQFFDQDHRFNQGIDFYSKRYEHCRASGAADIMLDATPDTLIFPQRVFDIYSQDSAGGALARLKLIFVLREPVEREFSRYHTKAADYRRSTDKRNGWFSDVVDEDGSLMTFDQYTLRVLRVNIKKKLGLYGSGFYAMHLKAWAGLFNRKRQILVLNYDEIRNDPSKVRWRIETFLGKKLDGGTLSASDAIESIPQRVLRIIEPLFRKPNEELYDFLRDVQGPLMEQRPFPKFLQRTIPKNHTGLLLPNVLLIGAQKAGTTAVSWFARCVWDCSCVIVYFFCLHCCGSYDQYLQVAQWMFSNGVCNPKSFDGEPSFYEKEVQFFDNEQRYKQGIDFYAKRFDHCGDEGLDEFILDATPNTIEFPQRVHNIYSQPAAADLKKKLKLILILREPIERELSAYNHKVFDYKEAQANGKIGWVNGTWYRDVVHKHDGSVKTFTEYCEFIKGYMLKGAKSYTVYRYVEHLKAWSSLFDRSQLLVLSYDELRKDPAKVQWRIEHHLGTKFYGTLAKLNESGGHAKVKEIPESAIQVLDPLIRHLNEELYEFLRNNPGPTMEQRPFPRFDGRSSEIIK
;
A
#
# COMPACT_ATOMS: atom_id res chain seq x y z
N MET A 1 -15.61 57.01 16.65
CA MET A 1 -14.16 56.98 16.35
C MET A 1 -13.98 56.06 15.16
N PRO A 2 -13.24 56.45 14.11
CA PRO A 2 -12.97 55.54 13.01
C PRO A 2 -12.13 54.38 13.54
N ILE A 3 -12.62 53.15 13.35
CA ILE A 3 -11.88 51.93 13.66
C ILE A 3 -10.60 52.00 12.82
N GLY A 4 -9.45 52.12 13.48
CA GLY A 4 -8.16 52.16 12.80
C GLY A 4 -7.98 50.90 11.95
N SER A 5 -7.28 51.03 10.82
CA SER A 5 -6.90 49.91 9.95
C SER A 5 -6.39 48.72 10.78
N MET A 6 -6.97 47.53 10.63
CA MET A 6 -6.54 46.33 11.34
C MET A 6 -5.10 45.98 10.94
N GLU A 7 -4.23 45.70 11.93
CA GLU A 7 -2.84 45.35 11.69
C GLU A 7 -2.72 43.85 11.40
N LEU A 8 -2.76 43.48 10.11
CA LEU A 8 -2.50 42.12 9.65
C LEU A 8 -1.04 41.95 9.23
N PRO A 9 -0.45 40.75 9.39
CA PRO A 9 0.88 40.50 8.87
C PRO A 9 0.89 40.70 7.36
N ASN A 10 1.87 41.42 6.84
CA ASN A 10 1.98 41.67 5.40
C ASN A 10 2.85 40.63 4.69
N VAL A 11 3.51 39.73 5.45
CA VAL A 11 4.24 38.59 4.92
C VAL A 11 3.76 37.31 5.61
N LEU A 12 3.31 36.34 4.81
CA LEU A 12 3.11 34.96 5.25
C LEU A 12 4.23 34.10 4.67
N LEU A 13 4.98 33.46 5.54
CA LEU A 13 5.99 32.48 5.16
C LEU A 13 5.40 31.08 5.35
N ILE A 14 5.11 30.45 4.21
CA ILE A 14 4.49 29.15 4.10
C ILE A 14 5.62 28.15 3.81
N GLU A 15 6.30 27.74 4.87
CA GLU A 15 7.44 26.82 4.82
C GLU A 15 6.96 25.37 4.74
N ALA A 16 7.57 24.55 3.89
CA ALA A 16 7.41 23.10 3.91
C ALA A 16 8.48 22.43 4.78
N GLY A 17 8.60 22.80 6.07
CA GLY A 17 9.40 22.02 7.03
C GLY A 17 10.83 22.51 7.33
N THR A 18 11.06 23.82 7.38
CA THR A 18 12.27 24.42 7.97
C THR A 18 11.92 25.76 8.62
N SER A 19 12.73 26.28 9.55
CA SER A 19 12.54 27.60 10.18
C SER A 19 13.67 28.58 9.83
N VAL A 20 14.48 28.26 8.82
CA VAL A 20 15.70 29.02 8.49
C VAL A 20 15.36 30.42 7.98
N VAL A 21 14.36 30.53 7.09
CA VAL A 21 13.99 31.83 6.49
C VAL A 21 13.27 32.70 7.52
N SER A 22 12.35 32.13 8.30
CA SER A 22 11.68 32.87 9.39
C SER A 22 12.68 33.38 10.42
N SER A 23 13.59 32.53 10.87
CA SER A 23 14.62 32.92 11.84
C SER A 23 15.51 34.05 11.33
N TRP A 24 15.87 34.04 10.04
CA TRP A 24 16.64 35.11 9.42
C TRP A 24 15.83 36.41 9.30
N LEU A 25 14.58 36.36 8.85
CA LEU A 25 13.71 37.54 8.76
C LEU A 25 13.53 38.21 10.13
N PHE A 26 13.36 37.43 11.20
CA PHE A 26 13.27 37.99 12.56
C PHE A 26 14.57 38.64 13.02
N ARG A 27 15.75 38.07 12.68
CA ARG A 27 17.03 38.75 12.94
C ARG A 27 17.19 40.03 12.13
N ALA A 28 16.61 40.07 10.93
CA ALA A 28 16.61 41.24 10.06
C ALA A 28 15.56 42.32 10.45
N GLY A 29 14.89 42.16 11.59
CA GLY A 29 13.95 43.16 12.12
C GLY A 29 12.49 42.96 11.72
N ALA A 30 12.09 41.81 11.14
CA ALA A 30 10.67 41.50 10.96
C ALA A 30 9.95 41.38 12.31
N CYS A 31 8.76 41.97 12.42
CA CYS A 31 7.96 41.90 13.64
C CYS A 31 7.42 40.49 13.86
N ARG A 32 7.52 40.02 15.10
CA ARG A 32 6.97 38.73 15.55
C ARG A 32 5.51 38.90 16.00
N PRO A 33 4.68 37.86 15.89
CA PRO A 33 3.40 37.85 16.60
C PRO A 33 3.61 37.89 18.12
N ARG A 34 2.75 38.62 18.83
CA ARG A 34 2.65 38.54 20.28
C ARG A 34 2.14 37.15 20.69
N VAL A 35 2.79 36.57 21.70
CA VAL A 35 2.33 35.34 22.37
C VAL A 35 1.35 35.75 23.47
N PHE A 36 0.17 35.14 23.50
CA PHE A 36 -0.82 35.40 24.55
C PHE A 36 -0.51 34.60 25.82
N GLU A 37 -1.10 35.03 26.94
CA GLU A 37 -0.95 34.37 28.23
C GLU A 37 -1.42 32.90 28.12
N ASN A 38 -0.58 31.96 28.54
CA ASN A 38 -0.75 30.50 28.43
C ASN A 38 -0.46 29.86 27.06
N GLU A 39 0.10 30.60 26.10
CA GLU A 39 0.56 29.99 24.84
C GLU A 39 2.03 29.54 24.90
N PRO A 40 2.39 28.45 24.21
CA PRO A 40 3.76 27.99 24.16
C PRO A 40 4.67 28.96 23.37
N PRO A 41 5.97 29.05 23.70
CA PRO A 41 6.88 30.05 23.10
C PRO A 41 7.00 30.00 21.57
N HIS A 42 6.78 28.85 20.94
CA HIS A 42 6.83 28.72 19.48
C HIS A 42 5.75 29.54 18.75
N ARG A 43 4.70 30.00 19.46
CA ARG A 43 3.70 30.93 18.90
C ARG A 43 4.28 32.31 18.57
N ALA A 44 5.49 32.63 19.03
CA ALA A 44 6.25 33.81 18.63
C ALA A 44 6.83 33.74 17.20
N SER A 45 6.54 32.66 16.47
CA SER A 45 6.87 32.51 15.04
C SER A 45 5.75 31.82 14.26
N GLN A 46 5.13 30.78 14.82
CA GLN A 46 4.05 30.03 14.19
C GLN A 46 2.75 30.34 14.89
N VAL A 47 1.98 31.28 14.36
CA VAL A 47 0.70 31.63 15.01
C VAL A 47 -0.22 30.42 15.01
N GLN A 48 -0.22 29.59 13.97
CA GLN A 48 -1.20 28.51 13.74
C GLN A 48 -2.66 29.01 13.81
N PHE A 49 -2.94 30.12 13.12
CA PHE A 49 -4.28 30.70 13.07
C PHE A 49 -5.16 30.02 12.02
N PHE A 50 -4.65 29.82 10.80
CA PHE A 50 -5.43 29.30 9.68
C PHE A 50 -5.66 27.79 9.74
N ASP A 51 -4.78 27.04 10.38
CA ASP A 51 -4.78 25.58 10.46
C ASP A 51 -5.51 24.99 11.66
N GLN A 52 -5.81 25.81 12.69
CA GLN A 52 -6.52 25.35 13.89
C GLN A 52 -7.91 25.99 13.98
N ASP A 53 -8.95 25.17 13.81
CA ASP A 53 -10.34 25.63 13.77
C ASP A 53 -10.73 26.48 14.98
N HIS A 54 -10.37 26.05 16.19
CA HIS A 54 -10.67 26.79 17.43
C HIS A 54 -10.00 28.17 17.50
N ARG A 55 -8.94 28.42 16.72
CA ARG A 55 -8.24 29.72 16.64
C ARG A 55 -8.76 30.53 15.47
N PHE A 56 -8.96 29.90 14.32
CA PHE A 56 -9.58 30.53 13.16
C PHE A 56 -10.97 31.10 13.49
N ASN A 57 -11.76 30.36 14.26
CA ASN A 57 -13.11 30.77 14.69
C ASN A 57 -13.11 31.98 15.64
N GLN A 58 -11.97 32.40 16.20
CA GLN A 58 -11.87 33.64 16.97
C GLN A 58 -11.83 34.89 16.09
N GLY A 59 -11.71 34.71 14.76
CA GLY A 59 -11.87 35.77 13.78
C GLY A 59 -10.65 36.67 13.61
N ILE A 60 -10.82 37.67 12.72
CA ILE A 60 -9.78 38.60 12.32
C ILE A 60 -9.23 39.42 13.50
N ASP A 61 -10.06 39.79 14.46
CA ASP A 61 -9.66 40.58 15.64
C ASP A 61 -8.65 39.83 16.52
N PHE A 62 -8.84 38.52 16.71
CA PHE A 62 -7.87 37.69 17.43
C PHE A 62 -6.52 37.65 16.72
N TYR A 63 -6.55 37.59 15.38
CA TYR A 63 -5.33 37.52 14.58
C TYR A 63 -4.59 38.86 14.53
N SER A 64 -5.31 39.97 14.30
CA SER A 64 -4.73 41.31 14.22
C SER A 64 -4.16 41.79 15.55
N LYS A 65 -4.80 41.43 16.68
CA LYS A 65 -4.33 41.76 18.04
C LYS A 65 -2.91 41.27 18.34
N ARG A 66 -2.42 40.24 17.65
CA ARG A 66 -1.04 39.76 17.80
C ARG A 66 0.00 40.74 17.26
N TYR A 67 -0.39 41.63 16.35
CA TYR A 67 0.51 42.53 15.64
C TYR A 67 0.31 44.01 16.02
N GLU A 68 -0.64 44.35 16.89
CA GLU A 68 -0.88 45.72 17.37
C GLU A 68 0.40 46.44 17.84
N HIS A 69 1.29 45.70 18.53
CA HIS A 69 2.56 46.24 19.04
C HIS A 69 3.56 46.61 17.94
N CYS A 70 3.46 46.02 16.75
CA CYS A 70 4.37 46.27 15.64
C CYS A 70 4.28 47.72 15.13
N ARG A 71 3.14 48.41 15.36
CA ARG A 71 2.93 49.82 15.02
C ARG A 71 3.53 50.78 16.05
N ALA A 72 3.46 50.42 17.34
CA ALA A 72 3.87 51.28 18.46
C ALA A 72 5.40 51.46 18.56
N SER A 73 6.18 50.53 18.01
CA SER A 73 7.65 50.60 18.00
C SER A 73 8.24 51.49 16.90
N GLY A 74 7.40 52.10 16.04
CA GLY A 74 7.84 52.93 14.92
C GLY A 74 8.64 52.22 13.81
N ALA A 75 8.70 50.87 13.77
CA ALA A 75 9.88 50.22 13.19
C ALA A 75 9.72 48.88 12.41
N ALA A 76 8.53 48.34 12.12
CA ALA A 76 8.48 47.11 11.30
C ALA A 76 7.64 47.25 10.03
N ASP A 77 8.30 47.57 8.92
CA ASP A 77 7.73 47.47 7.56
C ASP A 77 7.31 46.03 7.20
N ILE A 78 7.76 45.03 7.97
CA ILE A 78 7.51 43.60 7.73
C ILE A 78 6.95 43.00 9.02
N MET A 79 5.70 42.53 8.95
CA MET A 79 5.02 41.75 9.97
C MET A 79 4.87 40.31 9.46
N LEU A 80 5.44 39.35 10.18
CA LEU A 80 5.63 37.99 9.68
C LEU A 80 4.83 36.96 10.48
N ASP A 81 4.01 36.19 9.77
CA ASP A 81 3.50 34.90 10.26
C ASP A 81 4.22 33.77 9.50
N ALA A 82 4.91 32.89 10.22
CA ALA A 82 5.69 31.80 9.64
C ALA A 82 5.08 30.44 9.96
N THR A 83 3.77 30.28 9.77
CA THR A 83 3.05 29.02 10.04
C THR A 83 3.09 28.08 8.81
N PRO A 84 3.81 26.94 8.86
CA PRO A 84 3.90 25.96 7.76
C PRO A 84 2.56 25.42 7.27
N ASP A 85 1.70 25.03 8.22
CA ASP A 85 0.45 24.32 7.94
C ASP A 85 -0.61 25.20 7.25
N THR A 86 -0.35 26.52 7.16
CA THR A 86 -1.14 27.46 6.34
C THR A 86 -1.22 27.00 4.88
N LEU A 87 -0.23 26.24 4.38
CA LEU A 87 -0.15 25.75 3.00
C LEU A 87 -1.46 25.16 2.47
N ILE A 88 -2.21 24.43 3.30
CA ILE A 88 -3.43 23.73 2.88
C ILE A 88 -4.71 24.57 3.06
N PHE A 89 -4.60 25.82 3.51
CA PHE A 89 -5.73 26.71 3.83
C PHE A 89 -5.75 28.04 3.05
N PRO A 90 -5.57 28.03 1.71
CA PRO A 90 -5.53 29.27 0.92
C PRO A 90 -6.83 30.09 1.02
N GLN A 91 -7.98 29.43 1.08
CA GLN A 91 -9.29 30.11 1.17
C GLN A 91 -9.44 30.87 2.49
N ARG A 92 -9.05 30.26 3.62
CA ARG A 92 -9.11 30.91 4.94
C ARG A 92 -8.27 32.19 4.99
N VAL A 93 -7.10 32.18 4.34
CA VAL A 93 -6.28 33.39 4.20
C VAL A 93 -7.00 34.43 3.34
N PHE A 94 -7.50 34.04 2.17
CA PHE A 94 -8.22 34.96 1.30
C PHE A 94 -9.42 35.63 2.01
N ASP A 95 -10.21 34.84 2.74
CA ASP A 95 -11.40 35.31 3.45
C ASP A 95 -11.04 36.33 4.54
N ILE A 96 -9.99 36.07 5.33
CA ILE A 96 -9.56 36.97 6.39
C ILE A 96 -8.99 38.27 5.82
N TYR A 97 -8.14 38.20 4.80
CA TYR A 97 -7.56 39.42 4.22
C TYR A 97 -8.56 40.23 3.40
N SER A 98 -9.65 39.61 2.93
CA SER A 98 -10.77 40.29 2.26
C SER A 98 -11.69 41.04 3.22
N GLN A 99 -11.65 40.73 4.53
CA GLN A 99 -12.45 41.42 5.55
C GLN A 99 -11.87 42.78 5.97
N ASP A 100 -10.64 43.10 5.58
CA ASP A 100 -10.03 44.41 5.85
C ASP A 100 -10.80 45.52 5.13
N SER A 101 -11.68 46.20 5.86
CA SER A 101 -12.55 47.26 5.37
C SER A 101 -11.80 48.51 4.90
N ALA A 102 -10.53 48.67 5.30
CA ALA A 102 -9.64 49.71 4.78
C ALA A 102 -9.10 49.37 3.37
N GLY A 103 -9.35 48.17 2.85
CA GLY A 103 -9.16 47.78 1.44
C GLY A 103 -7.72 47.55 1.00
N GLY A 104 -6.76 47.41 1.92
CA GLY A 104 -5.33 47.44 1.61
C GLY A 104 -4.54 46.20 2.00
N ALA A 105 -5.01 45.39 2.94
CA ALA A 105 -4.26 44.24 3.44
C ALA A 105 -4.06 43.16 2.36
N LEU A 106 -5.12 42.76 1.66
CA LEU A 106 -5.05 41.72 0.63
C LEU A 106 -4.09 42.08 -0.50
N ALA A 107 -4.11 43.33 -0.97
CA ALA A 107 -3.25 43.77 -2.08
C ALA A 107 -1.76 43.86 -1.69
N ARG A 108 -1.47 44.16 -0.43
CA ARG A 108 -0.10 44.28 0.10
C ARG A 108 0.49 42.94 0.54
N LEU A 109 -0.35 41.92 0.76
CA LEU A 109 0.08 40.61 1.25
C LEU A 109 1.11 39.95 0.32
N LYS A 110 2.23 39.54 0.91
CA LYS A 110 3.29 38.76 0.29
C LYS A 110 3.29 37.35 0.88
N LEU A 111 3.30 36.37 0.00
CA LEU A 111 3.28 34.94 0.31
C LEU A 111 4.61 34.35 -0.18
N ILE A 112 5.40 33.82 0.74
CA ILE A 112 6.69 33.19 0.41
C ILE A 112 6.56 31.69 0.71
N PHE A 113 6.73 30.87 -0.32
CA PHE A 113 6.72 29.41 -0.22
C PHE A 113 8.15 28.89 -0.30
N VAL A 114 8.56 28.07 0.67
CA VAL A 114 9.86 27.40 0.64
C VAL A 114 9.63 25.91 0.46
N LEU A 115 9.95 25.39 -0.73
CA LEU A 115 9.75 23.99 -1.08
C LEU A 115 11.03 23.19 -0.86
N ARG A 116 10.89 22.01 -0.26
CA ARG A 116 11.97 21.04 -0.04
C ARG A 116 11.65 19.77 -0.80
N GLU A 117 12.64 18.94 -1.12
CA GLU A 117 12.36 17.61 -1.65
C GLU A 117 11.36 16.88 -0.72
N PRO A 118 10.21 16.40 -1.24
CA PRO A 118 9.11 15.89 -0.41
C PRO A 118 9.48 14.75 0.53
N VAL A 119 10.40 13.86 0.16
CA VAL A 119 10.84 12.76 1.03
C VAL A 119 11.72 13.27 2.17
N GLU A 120 12.68 14.13 1.89
CA GLU A 120 13.48 14.81 2.90
C GLU A 120 12.63 15.65 3.86
N ARG A 121 11.55 16.24 3.34
CA ARG A 121 10.55 16.95 4.14
C ARG A 121 9.87 16.01 5.13
N GLU A 122 9.33 14.87 4.68
CA GLU A 122 8.70 13.91 5.60
C GLU A 122 9.70 13.37 6.62
N PHE A 123 10.93 13.12 6.19
CA PHE A 123 12.01 12.70 7.08
C PHE A 123 12.27 13.72 8.19
N SER A 124 12.40 15.00 7.81
CA SER A 124 12.58 16.10 8.75
C SER A 124 11.41 16.21 9.72
N ARG A 125 10.18 16.10 9.21
CA ARG A 125 8.95 16.17 10.02
C ARG A 125 8.86 15.02 11.01
N TYR A 126 9.19 13.80 10.60
CA TYR A 126 9.25 12.65 11.49
C TYR A 126 10.26 12.88 12.63
N HIS A 127 11.44 13.42 12.34
CA HIS A 127 12.44 13.73 13.37
C HIS A 127 11.95 14.77 14.38
N THR A 128 11.27 15.82 13.90
CA THR A 128 10.65 16.81 14.79
C THR A 128 9.59 16.17 15.68
N LYS A 129 8.69 15.37 15.10
CA LYS A 129 7.68 14.64 15.88
C LYS A 129 8.31 13.70 16.91
N ALA A 130 9.32 12.94 16.52
CA ALA A 130 10.04 12.04 17.41
C ALA A 130 10.75 12.78 18.55
N ALA A 131 11.33 13.95 18.28
CA ALA A 131 11.95 14.78 19.31
C ALA A 131 10.90 15.35 20.27
N ASP A 132 9.78 15.86 19.75
CA ASP A 132 8.69 16.38 20.57
C ASP A 132 8.04 15.29 21.41
N TYR A 133 7.81 14.10 20.83
CA TYR A 133 7.33 12.95 21.58
C TYR A 133 8.25 12.65 22.75
N ARG A 134 9.59 12.59 22.55
CA ARG A 134 10.55 12.34 23.63
C ARG A 134 10.46 13.37 24.76
N ARG A 135 10.28 14.65 24.44
CA ARG A 135 10.23 15.75 25.42
C ARG A 135 8.86 15.92 26.10
N SER A 136 7.78 15.47 25.47
CA SER A 136 6.43 15.68 26.01
C SER A 136 6.16 14.80 27.23
N THR A 137 5.49 15.37 28.23
CA THR A 137 4.92 14.66 29.39
C THR A 137 3.56 14.04 29.05
N ASP A 138 2.79 14.64 28.15
CA ASP A 138 1.57 14.06 27.57
C ASP A 138 1.92 13.35 26.25
N LYS A 139 1.94 12.02 26.30
CA LYS A 139 2.34 11.16 25.17
C LYS A 139 1.18 10.82 24.23
N ARG A 140 -0.09 10.96 24.65
CA ARG A 140 -1.23 10.35 23.94
C ARG A 140 -1.93 11.28 22.95
N ASN A 141 -1.96 12.58 23.20
CA ASN A 141 -2.79 13.52 22.44
C ASN A 141 -2.01 14.58 21.65
N GLY A 142 -0.69 14.42 21.51
CA GLY A 142 0.15 15.36 20.77
C GLY A 142 0.10 15.15 19.25
N TRP A 143 0.49 16.18 18.48
CA TRP A 143 0.64 16.13 17.01
C TRP A 143 1.66 15.09 16.50
N PHE A 144 2.46 14.55 17.42
CA PHE A 144 3.46 13.52 17.23
C PHE A 144 2.94 12.11 17.58
N SER A 145 1.67 11.94 17.96
CA SER A 145 1.12 10.64 18.39
C SER A 145 1.18 9.57 17.31
N ASP A 146 1.30 9.97 16.04
CA ASP A 146 1.41 9.05 14.90
C ASP A 146 2.82 8.47 14.68
N VAL A 147 3.85 8.90 15.43
CA VAL A 147 5.20 8.32 15.32
C VAL A 147 5.46 7.17 16.29
N VAL A 148 4.46 6.76 17.07
CA VAL A 148 4.56 5.65 18.02
C VAL A 148 3.64 4.49 17.66
N ASP A 149 4.04 3.29 18.09
CA ASP A 149 3.26 2.07 17.95
C ASP A 149 2.17 1.96 19.04
N GLU A 150 1.29 0.96 18.95
CA GLU A 150 0.18 0.76 19.91
C GLU A 150 0.66 0.59 21.36
N ASP A 151 1.87 0.08 21.55
CA ASP A 151 2.52 -0.08 22.87
C ASP A 151 3.22 1.20 23.38
N GLY A 152 3.17 2.29 22.60
CA GLY A 152 3.83 3.57 22.91
C GLY A 152 5.32 3.62 22.56
N SER A 153 5.87 2.58 21.95
CA SER A 153 7.26 2.58 21.47
C SER A 153 7.42 3.49 20.26
N LEU A 154 8.54 4.22 20.19
CA LEU A 154 8.83 5.11 19.07
C LEU A 154 9.20 4.27 17.85
N MET A 155 8.42 4.39 16.77
CA MET A 155 8.75 3.76 15.50
C MET A 155 10.02 4.38 14.91
N THR A 156 10.86 3.57 14.26
CA THR A 156 11.90 4.06 13.34
C THR A 156 11.27 4.75 12.12
N PHE A 157 12.04 5.53 11.36
CA PHE A 157 11.51 6.17 10.15
C PHE A 157 11.02 5.15 9.11
N ASP A 158 11.64 3.97 9.01
CA ASP A 158 11.21 2.89 8.10
C ASP A 158 9.82 2.36 8.50
N GLN A 159 9.62 2.07 9.78
CA GLN A 159 8.33 1.65 10.34
C GLN A 159 7.25 2.71 10.14
N TYR A 160 7.55 3.97 10.47
CA TYR A 160 6.62 5.10 10.28
C TYR A 160 6.23 5.28 8.81
N THR A 161 7.21 5.12 7.91
CA THR A 161 6.97 5.24 6.47
C THR A 161 5.97 4.19 5.99
N LEU A 162 6.19 2.93 6.35
CA LEU A 162 5.39 1.81 5.87
C LEU A 162 3.97 1.80 6.46
N ARG A 163 3.84 2.08 7.77
CA ARG A 163 2.58 1.99 8.49
C ARG A 163 1.72 3.25 8.38
N VAL A 164 2.35 4.42 8.32
CA VAL A 164 1.64 5.71 8.41
C VAL A 164 1.77 6.50 7.12
N LEU A 165 2.98 6.87 6.70
CA LEU A 165 3.16 7.77 5.56
C LEU A 165 2.61 7.17 4.26
N ARG A 166 3.02 5.96 3.89
CA ARG A 166 2.60 5.30 2.64
C ARG A 166 1.09 5.19 2.53
N VAL A 167 0.44 4.77 3.63
CA VAL A 167 -1.01 4.59 3.69
C VAL A 167 -1.73 5.93 3.55
N ASN A 168 -1.30 6.95 4.29
CA ASN A 168 -1.95 8.26 4.30
C ASN A 168 -1.71 9.06 3.02
N ILE A 169 -0.52 8.95 2.41
CA ILE A 169 -0.20 9.55 1.10
C ILE A 169 -1.06 8.91 0.02
N LYS A 170 -1.16 7.57 -0.03
CA LYS A 170 -2.02 6.86 -1.01
C LYS A 170 -3.49 7.26 -0.86
N LYS A 171 -3.98 7.38 0.37
CA LYS A 171 -5.36 7.82 0.66
C LYS A 171 -5.56 9.33 0.55
N LYS A 172 -4.50 10.11 0.27
CA LYS A 172 -4.49 11.58 0.22
C LYS A 172 -5.08 12.24 1.48
N LEU A 173 -4.85 11.67 2.67
CA LEU A 173 -5.49 12.12 3.90
C LEU A 173 -4.77 13.31 4.55
N GLY A 174 -5.53 14.40 4.80
CA GLY A 174 -5.13 15.52 5.67
C GLY A 174 -3.76 16.12 5.36
N LEU A 175 -2.97 16.40 6.42
CA LEU A 175 -1.63 16.99 6.33
C LEU A 175 -0.58 16.10 5.64
N TYR A 176 -0.88 14.84 5.30
CA TYR A 176 0.04 13.94 4.59
C TYR A 176 0.09 14.24 3.08
N GLY A 177 -0.91 14.94 2.54
CA GLY A 177 -0.90 15.46 1.17
C GLY A 177 -0.13 16.77 0.99
N SER A 178 0.46 17.34 2.06
CA SER A 178 1.16 18.64 1.98
C SER A 178 2.47 18.61 1.17
N GLY A 179 3.00 17.42 0.84
CA GLY A 179 4.09 17.25 -0.12
C GLY A 179 3.66 17.36 -1.60
N PHE A 180 2.36 17.41 -1.91
CA PHE A 180 1.85 17.57 -3.28
C PHE A 180 1.78 19.05 -3.67
N TYR A 181 2.94 19.69 -3.81
CA TYR A 181 3.05 21.15 -3.96
C TYR A 181 2.27 21.74 -5.13
N ALA A 182 2.21 21.03 -6.27
CA ALA A 182 1.46 21.49 -7.44
C ALA A 182 -0.01 21.75 -7.12
N MET A 183 -0.65 20.85 -6.36
CA MET A 183 -2.04 20.96 -5.95
C MET A 183 -2.28 22.21 -5.09
N HIS A 184 -1.41 22.44 -4.09
CA HIS A 184 -1.54 23.58 -3.19
C HIS A 184 -1.26 24.89 -3.92
N LEU A 185 -0.16 24.99 -4.66
CA LEU A 185 0.20 26.22 -5.38
C LEU A 185 -0.83 26.62 -6.45
N LYS A 186 -1.48 25.65 -7.10
CA LYS A 186 -2.62 25.93 -7.99
C LYS A 186 -3.79 26.59 -7.25
N ALA A 187 -4.13 26.09 -6.05
CA ALA A 187 -5.19 26.67 -5.22
C ALA A 187 -4.83 28.11 -4.77
N TRP A 188 -3.58 28.33 -4.34
CA TRP A 188 -3.10 29.68 -4.00
C TRP A 188 -3.09 30.63 -5.19
N ALA A 189 -2.63 30.20 -6.36
CA ALA A 189 -2.62 31.02 -7.56
C ALA A 189 -4.01 31.34 -8.13
N GLY A 190 -5.04 30.57 -7.75
CA GLY A 190 -6.43 30.88 -8.05
C GLY A 190 -7.01 32.04 -7.25
N LEU A 191 -6.43 32.34 -6.08
CA LEU A 191 -6.93 33.37 -5.15
C LEU A 191 -6.00 34.60 -5.08
N PHE A 192 -4.70 34.42 -5.29
CA PHE A 192 -3.70 35.49 -5.15
C PHE A 192 -2.92 35.68 -6.44
N ASN A 193 -2.50 36.93 -6.70
CA ASN A 193 -1.79 37.24 -7.93
C ASN A 193 -0.38 36.62 -7.93
N ARG A 194 -0.18 35.58 -8.74
CA ARG A 194 1.07 34.82 -8.83
C ARG A 194 2.33 35.66 -9.10
N LYS A 195 2.22 36.72 -9.91
CA LYS A 195 3.37 37.58 -10.29
C LYS A 195 3.72 38.63 -9.25
N ARG A 196 2.78 39.01 -8.37
CA ARG A 196 2.96 40.11 -7.41
C ARG A 196 3.02 39.64 -5.97
N GLN A 197 2.30 38.59 -5.62
CA GLN A 197 2.04 38.19 -4.24
C GLN A 197 2.67 36.85 -3.86
N ILE A 198 3.08 35.99 -4.79
CA ILE A 198 3.61 34.66 -4.47
C ILE A 198 5.06 34.55 -4.94
N LEU A 199 5.98 34.24 -4.03
CA LEU A 199 7.35 33.86 -4.33
C LEU A 199 7.58 32.40 -3.93
N VAL A 200 8.09 31.58 -4.84
CA VAL A 200 8.45 30.17 -4.60
C VAL A 200 9.98 30.02 -4.57
N LEU A 201 10.50 29.47 -3.48
CA LEU A 201 11.92 29.26 -3.25
C LEU A 201 12.22 27.77 -3.15
N ASN A 202 13.38 27.36 -3.65
CA ASN A 202 13.92 26.02 -3.43
C ASN A 202 14.78 26.01 -2.15
N TYR A 203 14.49 25.09 -1.24
CA TYR A 203 15.26 24.90 -0.02
C TYR A 203 16.73 24.57 -0.28
N ASP A 204 17.05 23.81 -1.32
CA ASP A 204 18.45 23.48 -1.64
C ASP A 204 19.25 24.70 -2.12
N GLU A 205 18.60 25.75 -2.65
CA GLU A 205 19.29 27.01 -2.96
C GLU A 205 19.74 27.72 -1.68
N ILE A 206 19.05 27.52 -0.54
CA ILE A 206 19.48 28.07 0.76
C ILE A 206 20.80 27.42 1.21
N ARG A 207 20.96 26.11 0.96
CA ARG A 207 22.18 25.36 1.27
C ARG A 207 23.34 25.76 0.34
N ASN A 208 23.05 25.85 -0.96
CA ASN A 208 24.08 26.00 -1.99
C ASN A 208 24.46 27.46 -2.29
N ASP A 209 23.50 28.39 -2.20
CA ASP A 209 23.68 29.81 -2.50
C ASP A 209 22.75 30.70 -1.63
N PRO A 210 23.00 30.77 -0.31
CA PRO A 210 22.17 31.53 0.63
C PRO A 210 22.08 33.03 0.27
N SER A 211 23.14 33.59 -0.31
CA SER A 211 23.20 34.99 -0.75
C SER A 211 22.18 35.27 -1.86
N LYS A 212 22.01 34.33 -2.79
CA LYS A 212 21.00 34.45 -3.85
C LYS A 212 19.60 34.34 -3.30
N VAL A 213 19.32 33.41 -2.38
CA VAL A 213 17.99 33.34 -1.73
C VAL A 213 17.66 34.63 -1.00
N ARG A 214 18.63 35.21 -0.26
CA ARG A 214 18.49 36.53 0.35
C ARG A 214 18.13 37.59 -0.70
N TRP A 215 18.87 37.67 -1.81
CA TRP A 215 18.59 38.62 -2.88
C TRP A 215 17.16 38.46 -3.43
N ARG A 216 16.67 37.23 -3.62
CA ARG A 216 15.29 36.98 -4.08
C ARG A 216 14.26 37.52 -3.09
N ILE A 217 14.44 37.26 -1.80
CA ILE A 217 13.50 37.73 -0.76
C ILE A 217 13.53 39.26 -0.67
N GLU A 218 14.71 39.88 -0.60
CA GLU A 218 14.87 41.34 -0.54
C GLU A 218 14.23 42.02 -1.75
N THR A 219 14.45 41.48 -2.95
CA THR A 219 13.89 42.02 -4.19
C THR A 219 12.36 41.86 -4.23
N PHE A 220 11.83 40.74 -3.73
CA PHE A 220 10.39 40.47 -3.70
C PHE A 220 9.63 41.34 -2.69
N LEU A 221 10.25 41.59 -1.55
CA LEU A 221 9.74 42.49 -0.51
C LEU A 221 10.02 43.97 -0.83
N GLY A 222 10.92 44.25 -1.77
CA GLY A 222 11.32 45.62 -2.14
C GLY A 222 12.17 46.32 -1.07
N LYS A 223 12.85 45.56 -0.21
CA LYS A 223 13.59 46.10 0.94
C LYS A 223 14.90 45.33 1.16
N LYS A 224 15.98 46.07 1.41
CA LYS A 224 17.25 45.51 1.89
C LYS A 224 17.16 45.17 3.37
N LEU A 225 17.63 43.98 3.73
CA LEU A 225 17.47 43.41 5.07
C LEU A 225 18.83 43.10 5.68
N ASP A 226 19.06 43.52 6.92
CA ASP A 226 20.32 43.30 7.63
C ASP A 226 20.19 42.19 8.70
N GLY A 227 20.08 40.95 8.23
CA GLY A 227 19.87 39.76 9.09
C GLY A 227 21.07 38.81 9.19
N GLY A 228 22.24 39.22 8.70
CA GLY A 228 23.39 38.35 8.49
C GLY A 228 23.14 37.24 7.44
N THR A 229 23.86 36.14 7.55
CA THR A 229 23.82 35.01 6.59
C THR A 229 22.63 34.08 6.86
N LEU A 230 22.01 33.58 5.78
CA LEU A 230 21.08 32.44 5.84
C LEU A 230 21.91 31.16 6.03
N SER A 231 21.67 30.41 7.10
CA SER A 231 22.36 29.15 7.37
C SER A 231 21.33 28.02 7.48
N ALA A 232 21.39 27.06 6.57
CA ALA A 232 20.68 25.79 6.71
C ALA A 232 21.50 24.82 7.58
N SER A 233 20.86 23.81 8.18
CA SER A 233 21.58 22.74 8.89
C SER A 233 22.04 21.67 7.90
N ASP A 234 23.30 21.24 8.02
CA ASP A 234 23.91 20.21 7.16
C ASP A 234 23.50 18.77 7.51
N ALA A 235 22.89 18.55 8.68
CA ALA A 235 22.58 17.21 9.15
C ALA A 235 21.28 16.68 8.50
N ILE A 236 21.44 15.97 7.38
CA ILE A 236 20.47 14.94 7.01
C ILE A 236 21.11 13.61 7.38
N GLU A 237 20.62 12.97 8.45
CA GLU A 237 20.84 11.54 8.62
C GLU A 237 20.48 10.83 7.30
N SER A 238 21.31 9.90 6.84
CA SER A 238 21.06 9.24 5.57
C SER A 238 19.70 8.55 5.59
N ILE A 239 18.77 9.01 4.75
CA ILE A 239 17.46 8.36 4.63
C ILE A 239 17.69 6.92 4.14
N PRO A 240 17.20 5.89 4.86
CA PRO A 240 17.41 4.50 4.46
C PRO A 240 16.96 4.27 3.03
N GLN A 241 17.77 3.58 2.23
CA GLN A 241 17.44 3.38 0.82
C GLN A 241 16.11 2.66 0.60
N ARG A 242 15.76 1.70 1.48
CA ARG A 242 14.44 1.05 1.47
C ARG A 242 13.29 2.06 1.52
N VAL A 243 13.41 3.08 2.38
CA VAL A 243 12.39 4.12 2.53
C VAL A 243 12.28 4.97 1.27
N LEU A 244 13.40 5.45 0.74
CA LEU A 244 13.43 6.24 -0.50
C LEU A 244 12.68 5.50 -1.62
N ARG A 245 12.95 4.20 -1.77
CA ARG A 245 12.25 3.35 -2.75
C ARG A 245 10.73 3.34 -2.55
N ILE A 246 10.24 3.32 -1.30
CA ILE A 246 8.80 3.28 -0.95
C ILE A 246 8.05 4.58 -1.26
N ILE A 247 8.65 5.74 -0.96
CA ILE A 247 7.92 7.02 -0.99
C ILE A 247 8.28 7.93 -2.16
N GLU A 248 9.48 7.85 -2.74
CA GLU A 248 9.83 8.66 -3.92
C GLU A 248 8.88 8.47 -5.10
N PRO A 249 8.45 7.24 -5.47
CA PRO A 249 7.51 7.04 -6.58
C PRO A 249 6.16 7.71 -6.36
N LEU A 250 5.69 7.80 -5.10
CA LEU A 250 4.44 8.46 -4.75
C LEU A 250 4.46 9.97 -5.07
N PHE A 251 5.64 10.58 -5.12
CA PHE A 251 5.83 12.00 -5.43
C PHE A 251 6.26 12.28 -6.87
N ARG A 252 6.61 11.26 -7.68
CA ARG A 252 7.12 11.46 -9.05
C ARG A 252 6.17 12.29 -9.93
N LYS A 253 4.94 11.82 -10.10
CA LYS A 253 3.91 12.52 -10.89
C LYS A 253 3.52 13.88 -10.26
N PRO A 254 3.24 13.99 -8.95
CA PRO A 254 3.02 15.30 -8.32
C PRO A 254 4.16 16.31 -8.51
N ASN A 255 5.41 15.86 -8.54
CA ASN A 255 6.57 16.71 -8.77
C ASN A 255 6.67 17.15 -10.23
N GLU A 256 6.38 16.27 -11.19
CA GLU A 256 6.27 16.66 -12.61
C GLU A 256 5.21 17.74 -12.80
N GLU A 257 4.02 17.55 -12.21
CA GLU A 257 2.96 18.56 -12.22
C GLU A 257 3.38 19.90 -11.60
N LEU A 258 4.26 19.87 -10.59
CA LEU A 258 4.83 21.08 -9.98
C LEU A 258 5.74 21.81 -10.97
N TYR A 259 6.67 21.09 -11.61
CA TYR A 259 7.60 21.69 -12.56
C TYR A 259 6.87 22.26 -13.78
N ASP A 260 5.86 21.56 -14.28
CA ASP A 260 5.00 22.03 -15.36
C ASP A 260 4.26 23.31 -14.94
N PHE A 261 3.61 23.29 -13.76
CA PHE A 261 2.91 24.47 -13.25
C PHE A 261 3.82 25.69 -13.08
N LEU A 262 5.02 25.52 -12.51
CA LEU A 262 5.96 26.64 -12.31
C LEU A 262 6.57 27.16 -13.61
N ARG A 263 6.66 26.32 -14.64
CA ARG A 263 7.05 26.73 -15.99
C ARG A 263 5.95 27.55 -16.66
N ASP A 264 4.71 27.05 -16.60
CA ASP A 264 3.59 27.56 -17.38
C ASP A 264 2.92 28.79 -16.71
N VAL A 265 2.88 28.82 -15.37
CA VAL A 265 2.27 29.90 -14.57
C VAL A 265 3.37 30.67 -13.83
N GLN A 266 3.94 31.63 -14.54
CA GLN A 266 5.11 32.38 -14.10
C GLN A 266 4.85 33.24 -12.85
N GLY A 267 5.77 33.12 -11.88
CA GLY A 267 5.89 33.98 -10.71
C GLY A 267 6.49 35.37 -10.96
N PRO A 268 7.00 36.02 -9.91
CA PRO A 268 7.75 37.26 -10.03
C PRO A 268 9.14 37.03 -10.67
N LEU A 269 9.79 38.11 -11.11
CA LEU A 269 11.03 38.05 -11.91
C LEU A 269 12.24 37.48 -11.15
N MET A 270 12.30 37.70 -9.84
CA MET A 270 13.38 37.19 -9.00
C MET A 270 13.16 35.73 -8.57
N GLU A 271 12.11 35.05 -9.03
CA GLU A 271 11.90 33.64 -8.76
C GLU A 271 12.84 32.75 -9.59
N GLN A 272 13.21 31.58 -9.06
CA GLN A 272 14.13 30.67 -9.76
C GLN A 272 13.48 30.05 -10.99
N ARG A 273 14.17 30.11 -12.15
CA ARG A 273 13.68 29.59 -13.44
C ARG A 273 14.81 28.95 -14.28
N PRO A 274 14.59 27.73 -14.85
CA PRO A 274 13.52 26.82 -14.46
C PRO A 274 13.62 26.48 -12.96
N PHE A 275 12.48 26.13 -12.34
CA PHE A 275 12.54 25.63 -10.97
C PHE A 275 13.36 24.33 -10.97
N PRO A 276 14.37 24.20 -10.10
CA PRO A 276 15.25 23.05 -10.10
C PRO A 276 14.44 21.80 -9.79
N LYS A 277 14.67 20.74 -10.57
CA LYS A 277 14.11 19.44 -10.22
C LYS A 277 14.72 19.02 -8.89
N PHE A 278 13.88 18.62 -7.95
CA PHE A 278 14.34 17.93 -6.76
C PHE A 278 15.19 16.74 -7.17
N LEU A 279 16.27 16.48 -6.42
CA LEU A 279 17.19 15.37 -6.66
C LEU A 279 16.39 14.07 -6.72
N GLN A 280 16.08 13.60 -7.94
CA GLN A 280 15.67 12.23 -8.15
C GLN A 280 16.93 11.41 -7.96
N ARG A 281 17.04 10.78 -6.80
CA ARG A 281 18.07 9.76 -6.58
C ARG A 281 17.74 8.66 -7.57
N THR A 282 18.50 8.57 -8.65
CA THR A 282 18.36 7.46 -9.60
C THR A 282 18.67 6.20 -8.82
N ILE A 283 17.63 5.50 -8.37
CA ILE A 283 17.74 4.12 -7.92
C ILE A 283 18.25 3.38 -9.16
N PRO A 284 19.48 2.82 -9.13
CA PRO A 284 19.98 2.08 -10.26
C PRO A 284 18.98 0.97 -10.58
N LYS A 285 18.54 0.89 -11.85
CA LYS A 285 17.86 -0.31 -12.36
C LYS A 285 18.89 -1.44 -12.31
N ASN A 286 19.02 -2.08 -11.16
CA ASN A 286 20.02 -3.12 -10.92
C ASN A 286 19.62 -4.49 -11.48
N HIS A 287 18.50 -4.55 -12.21
CA HIS A 287 18.03 -5.78 -12.83
C HIS A 287 18.31 -5.73 -14.32
N THR A 288 19.43 -6.34 -14.72
CA THR A 288 19.77 -6.62 -16.14
C THR A 288 19.31 -8.01 -16.58
N GLY A 289 18.47 -8.69 -15.78
CA GLY A 289 17.98 -10.06 -16.03
C GLY A 289 16.47 -10.18 -15.89
N LEU A 290 15.92 -11.32 -16.33
CA LEU A 290 14.49 -11.65 -16.25
C LEU A 290 13.99 -11.57 -14.81
N LEU A 291 12.93 -10.78 -14.59
CA LEU A 291 12.25 -10.67 -13.31
C LEU A 291 11.25 -11.83 -13.18
N LEU A 292 11.58 -12.77 -12.30
CA LEU A 292 10.70 -13.88 -11.97
C LEU A 292 10.33 -13.85 -10.50
N PRO A 293 9.17 -14.43 -10.13
CA PRO A 293 8.79 -14.62 -8.74
C PRO A 293 9.87 -15.35 -7.97
N ASN A 294 10.25 -14.83 -6.82
CA ASN A 294 11.12 -15.52 -5.86
C ASN A 294 10.30 -16.10 -4.69
N VAL A 295 8.98 -15.87 -4.68
CA VAL A 295 8.03 -16.56 -3.81
C VAL A 295 6.92 -17.16 -4.67
N LEU A 296 6.58 -18.42 -4.42
CA LEU A 296 5.37 -19.05 -4.97
C LEU A 296 4.48 -19.52 -3.82
N LEU A 297 3.24 -19.04 -3.79
CA LEU A 297 2.20 -19.57 -2.92
C LEU A 297 1.43 -20.64 -3.70
N ILE A 298 1.83 -21.90 -3.48
CA ILE A 298 1.35 -23.07 -4.22
C ILE A 298 0.32 -23.82 -3.38
N GLY A 299 -0.77 -24.25 -4.01
CA GLY A 299 -1.77 -25.14 -3.44
C GLY A 299 -2.34 -24.78 -2.06
N ALA A 300 -3.12 -25.69 -1.47
CA ALA A 300 -4.18 -26.37 -2.21
C ALA A 300 -5.36 -25.41 -2.34
N GLN A 301 -6.07 -25.40 -3.48
CA GLN A 301 -7.28 -24.57 -3.62
C GLN A 301 -8.23 -24.79 -2.43
N LYS A 302 -8.90 -23.73 -1.97
CA LYS A 302 -9.82 -23.75 -0.82
C LYS A 302 -9.16 -24.01 0.54
N ALA A 303 -7.83 -23.90 0.63
CA ALA A 303 -7.06 -23.88 1.88
C ALA A 303 -6.54 -22.47 2.22
N GLY A 304 -7.42 -21.46 2.15
CA GLY A 304 -7.01 -20.05 2.26
C GLY A 304 -6.53 -19.45 0.94
N THR A 305 -6.77 -20.17 -0.15
CA THR A 305 -6.50 -19.78 -1.52
C THR A 305 -7.76 -19.87 -2.42
N THR A 306 -8.16 -18.77 -3.06
CA THR A 306 -9.12 -18.77 -4.20
C THR A 306 -8.44 -18.91 -5.55
N ALA A 307 -8.13 -20.13 -5.97
CA ALA A 307 -8.27 -20.39 -7.40
C ALA A 307 -9.67 -20.90 -7.67
N VAL A 308 -10.31 -20.20 -8.59
CA VAL A 308 -11.41 -20.74 -9.38
C VAL A 308 -10.75 -21.67 -10.40
N SER A 309 -10.99 -22.99 -10.36
CA SER A 309 -10.49 -23.93 -11.39
C SER A 309 -11.23 -23.79 -12.73
N TRP A 310 -11.36 -22.56 -13.21
CA TRP A 310 -12.15 -22.19 -14.39
C TRP A 310 -11.64 -22.82 -15.70
N PHE A 311 -10.47 -23.46 -15.72
CA PHE A 311 -9.81 -23.87 -16.95
C PHE A 311 -9.25 -25.31 -17.00
N ALA A 312 -9.76 -26.24 -16.19
CA ALA A 312 -9.35 -27.64 -16.31
C ALA A 312 -10.06 -28.43 -17.44
N ARG A 313 -11.02 -27.86 -18.20
CA ARG A 313 -11.70 -28.61 -19.28
C ARG A 313 -12.08 -27.87 -20.59
N CYS A 314 -11.89 -26.56 -20.72
CA CYS A 314 -12.19 -25.88 -22.00
C CYS A 314 -11.18 -26.14 -23.13
N VAL A 315 -10.15 -26.96 -22.92
CA VAL A 315 -9.05 -27.15 -23.90
C VAL A 315 -9.16 -28.47 -24.69
N TRP A 316 -10.16 -29.33 -24.44
CA TRP A 316 -10.22 -30.65 -25.11
C TRP A 316 -11.35 -30.84 -26.12
N ASP A 317 -12.22 -29.86 -26.33
CA ASP A 317 -13.17 -29.88 -27.46
C ASP A 317 -13.76 -28.48 -27.65
N CYS A 318 -13.21 -27.68 -28.57
CA CYS A 318 -13.95 -26.63 -29.28
C CYS A 318 -13.04 -25.91 -30.29
N SER A 319 -13.12 -26.32 -31.54
CA SER A 319 -12.77 -25.51 -32.69
C SER A 319 -13.85 -24.44 -32.89
N CYS A 320 -13.89 -23.36 -32.09
CA CYS A 320 -14.80 -22.23 -32.32
C CYS A 320 -14.24 -20.90 -31.79
N VAL A 321 -14.04 -19.95 -32.69
CA VAL A 321 -13.34 -18.65 -32.51
C VAL A 321 -14.26 -17.54 -31.94
N ILE A 322 -15.48 -17.84 -31.49
CA ILE A 322 -16.54 -16.83 -31.30
C ILE A 322 -17.06 -16.75 -29.84
N VAL A 323 -16.18 -16.66 -28.84
CA VAL A 323 -16.62 -16.38 -27.45
C VAL A 323 -15.74 -15.34 -26.74
N TYR A 324 -15.11 -14.42 -27.47
CA TYR A 324 -14.27 -13.38 -26.87
C TYR A 324 -15.04 -12.10 -26.44
N PHE A 325 -16.29 -11.90 -26.87
CA PHE A 325 -16.92 -10.56 -26.81
C PHE A 325 -17.94 -10.30 -25.68
N PHE A 326 -18.39 -11.31 -24.91
CA PHE A 326 -19.46 -11.13 -23.90
C PHE A 326 -19.03 -11.43 -22.45
N CYS A 327 -17.73 -11.40 -22.16
CA CYS A 327 -17.19 -11.74 -20.84
C CYS A 327 -17.08 -10.55 -19.85
N LEU A 328 -17.44 -9.33 -20.28
CA LEU A 328 -17.13 -8.09 -19.56
C LEU A 328 -18.12 -7.68 -18.45
N HIS A 329 -19.30 -8.27 -18.35
CA HIS A 329 -20.41 -7.67 -17.55
C HIS A 329 -20.92 -8.48 -16.35
N CYS A 330 -20.22 -9.52 -15.89
CA CYS A 330 -20.67 -10.28 -14.71
C CYS A 330 -19.58 -10.63 -13.69
N CYS A 331 -18.36 -10.16 -13.85
CA CYS A 331 -17.31 -10.33 -12.84
C CYS A 331 -17.43 -9.24 -11.76
N GLY A 332 -18.54 -9.26 -11.04
CA GLY A 332 -18.69 -8.50 -9.79
C GLY A 332 -17.90 -9.18 -8.69
N SER A 333 -16.75 -8.59 -8.35
CA SER A 333 -16.17 -8.56 -7.00
C SER A 333 -16.22 -9.84 -6.13
N TYR A 334 -15.27 -10.76 -6.27
CA TYR A 334 -14.91 -11.67 -5.18
C TYR A 334 -13.41 -11.92 -5.07
N ASP A 335 -12.66 -10.83 -4.86
CA ASP A 335 -11.22 -10.82 -4.54
C ASP A 335 -10.89 -11.25 -3.08
N GLN A 336 -11.88 -11.62 -2.26
CA GLN A 336 -11.72 -11.69 -0.80
C GLN A 336 -11.11 -12.99 -0.23
N TYR A 337 -10.61 -13.91 -1.05
CA TYR A 337 -10.40 -15.30 -0.60
C TYR A 337 -8.95 -15.82 -0.66
N LEU A 338 -7.95 -14.94 -0.81
CA LEU A 338 -6.53 -15.30 -0.63
C LEU A 338 -5.85 -14.32 0.33
N GLN A 339 -6.20 -14.44 1.62
CA GLN A 339 -5.79 -13.46 2.65
C GLN A 339 -4.28 -13.38 2.81
N VAL A 340 -3.54 -14.48 2.60
CA VAL A 340 -2.07 -14.47 2.67
C VAL A 340 -1.45 -13.66 1.54
N ALA A 341 -1.79 -13.90 0.26
CA ALA A 341 -1.20 -13.10 -0.82
C ALA A 341 -1.66 -11.64 -0.76
N GLN A 342 -2.95 -11.39 -0.48
CA GLN A 342 -3.44 -10.01 -0.36
C GLN A 342 -2.75 -9.24 0.76
N TRP A 343 -2.51 -9.91 1.89
CA TRP A 343 -1.70 -9.37 2.98
C TRP A 343 -0.26 -9.10 2.53
N MET A 344 0.39 -10.04 1.84
CA MET A 344 1.75 -9.85 1.31
C MET A 344 1.82 -8.66 0.33
N PHE A 345 0.88 -8.54 -0.61
CA PHE A 345 0.82 -7.43 -1.56
C PHE A 345 0.63 -6.08 -0.85
N SER A 346 -0.27 -6.06 0.13
CA SER A 346 -0.51 -4.87 0.96
C SER A 346 0.74 -4.46 1.76
N ASN A 347 1.64 -5.42 2.03
CA ASN A 347 2.90 -5.25 2.73
C ASN A 347 4.13 -5.06 1.82
N GLY A 348 3.93 -4.81 0.52
CA GLY A 348 5.02 -4.46 -0.41
C GLY A 348 5.72 -5.63 -1.08
N VAL A 349 5.07 -6.80 -1.13
CA VAL A 349 5.44 -7.87 -2.07
C VAL A 349 4.84 -7.53 -3.45
N CYS A 350 5.61 -7.65 -4.52
CA CYS A 350 5.09 -7.39 -5.87
C CYS A 350 4.08 -8.46 -6.29
N ASN A 351 2.98 -8.01 -6.89
CA ASN A 351 1.99 -8.86 -7.53
C ASN A 351 2.18 -8.86 -9.05
N PRO A 352 1.72 -9.88 -9.79
CA PRO A 352 1.76 -9.86 -11.24
C PRO A 352 0.85 -8.77 -11.81
N LYS A 353 1.15 -8.30 -13.02
CA LYS A 353 0.25 -7.45 -13.81
C LYS A 353 -0.64 -8.31 -14.72
N SER A 354 -1.90 -7.92 -14.87
CA SER A 354 -2.79 -8.40 -15.94
C SER A 354 -2.39 -7.78 -17.29
N PHE A 355 -2.61 -8.49 -18.39
CA PHE A 355 -2.49 -7.91 -19.74
C PHE A 355 -3.82 -7.30 -20.19
N ASP A 356 -3.77 -6.44 -21.19
CA ASP A 356 -4.96 -5.76 -21.71
C ASP A 356 -6.01 -6.79 -22.17
N GLY A 357 -7.23 -6.64 -21.67
CA GLY A 357 -8.35 -7.56 -21.94
C GLY A 357 -8.38 -8.81 -21.07
N GLU A 358 -7.43 -8.99 -20.15
CA GLU A 358 -7.49 -10.08 -19.18
C GLU A 358 -8.30 -9.71 -17.92
N PRO A 359 -8.97 -10.69 -17.30
CA PRO A 359 -9.59 -10.51 -15.99
C PRO A 359 -8.61 -10.10 -14.88
N SER A 360 -9.10 -9.35 -13.89
CA SER A 360 -8.30 -8.86 -12.76
C SER A 360 -7.70 -9.96 -11.88
N PHE A 361 -8.26 -11.18 -11.87
CA PHE A 361 -7.70 -12.28 -11.07
C PHE A 361 -6.27 -12.67 -11.50
N TYR A 362 -5.86 -12.34 -12.73
CA TYR A 362 -4.47 -12.51 -13.18
C TYR A 362 -3.48 -11.56 -12.51
N GLU A 363 -3.96 -10.54 -11.79
CA GLU A 363 -3.13 -9.67 -10.93
C GLU A 363 -2.73 -10.37 -9.62
N LYS A 364 -3.13 -11.64 -9.46
CA LYS A 364 -2.84 -12.49 -8.31
C LYS A 364 -2.42 -13.91 -8.74
N GLU A 365 -3.14 -14.51 -9.67
CA GLU A 365 -2.95 -15.90 -10.12
C GLU A 365 -2.63 -15.94 -11.60
N VAL A 366 -1.34 -15.98 -11.95
CA VAL A 366 -0.89 -15.91 -13.35
C VAL A 366 -1.37 -17.12 -14.17
N GLN A 367 -1.58 -18.25 -13.49
CA GLN A 367 -1.91 -19.54 -14.08
C GLN A 367 -0.89 -19.98 -15.15
N PHE A 368 0.40 -19.68 -14.92
CA PHE A 368 1.45 -19.97 -15.90
C PHE A 368 1.78 -21.47 -15.96
N PHE A 369 1.96 -22.11 -14.80
CA PHE A 369 2.41 -23.50 -14.75
C PHE A 369 1.28 -24.51 -15.00
N ASP A 370 0.04 -24.20 -14.67
CA ASP A 370 -1.11 -25.10 -14.84
C ASP A 370 -1.79 -24.97 -16.21
N ASN A 371 -1.76 -23.79 -16.83
CA ASN A 371 -2.31 -23.61 -18.17
C ASN A 371 -1.29 -23.95 -19.26
N GLU A 372 -1.57 -24.99 -20.06
CA GLU A 372 -0.66 -25.44 -21.11
C GLU A 372 -0.37 -24.38 -22.19
N GLN A 373 -1.37 -23.58 -22.58
CA GLN A 373 -1.19 -22.55 -23.59
C GLN A 373 -0.30 -21.40 -23.08
N ARG A 374 -0.45 -21.03 -21.80
CA ARG A 374 0.41 -20.03 -21.15
C ARG A 374 1.83 -20.56 -20.98
N TYR A 375 1.97 -21.80 -20.50
CA TYR A 375 3.29 -22.41 -20.31
C TYR A 375 4.10 -22.50 -21.60
N LYS A 376 3.45 -22.81 -22.73
CA LYS A 376 4.08 -22.86 -24.06
C LYS A 376 4.61 -21.52 -24.56
N GLN A 377 4.12 -20.39 -24.01
CA GLN A 377 4.65 -19.06 -24.35
C GLN A 377 6.02 -18.79 -23.72
N GLY A 378 6.49 -19.65 -22.82
CA GLY A 378 7.85 -19.63 -22.30
C GLY A 378 8.10 -18.64 -21.17
N ILE A 379 9.36 -18.58 -20.74
CA ILE A 379 9.81 -17.81 -19.57
C ILE A 379 9.61 -16.30 -19.76
N ASP A 380 9.76 -15.78 -20.99
CA ASP A 380 9.61 -14.35 -21.27
C ASP A 380 8.16 -13.88 -21.07
N PHE A 381 7.18 -14.70 -21.48
CA PHE A 381 5.77 -14.42 -21.20
C PHE A 381 5.48 -14.35 -19.71
N TYR A 382 6.08 -15.26 -18.93
CA TYR A 382 5.92 -15.29 -17.48
C TYR A 382 6.60 -14.09 -16.82
N ALA A 383 7.84 -13.80 -17.18
CA ALA A 383 8.62 -12.68 -16.64
C ALA A 383 7.98 -11.32 -16.95
N LYS A 384 7.38 -11.17 -18.15
CA LYS A 384 6.71 -9.93 -18.56
C LYS A 384 5.60 -9.47 -17.60
N ARG A 385 4.99 -10.40 -16.87
CA ARG A 385 4.01 -10.11 -15.80
C ARG A 385 4.62 -9.27 -14.67
N PHE A 386 5.92 -9.39 -14.49
CA PHE A 386 6.71 -8.85 -13.40
C PHE A 386 7.75 -7.83 -13.89
N ASP A 387 7.72 -7.39 -15.15
CA ASP A 387 8.65 -6.35 -15.65
C ASP A 387 8.60 -5.06 -14.80
N HIS A 388 7.41 -4.75 -14.28
CA HIS A 388 7.20 -3.62 -13.37
C HIS A 388 7.79 -3.88 -11.97
N CYS A 389 7.97 -5.14 -11.58
CA CYS A 389 8.54 -5.59 -10.30
C CYS A 389 10.07 -5.47 -10.34
N GLY A 390 10.57 -4.24 -10.47
CA GLY A 390 12.00 -3.98 -10.64
C GLY A 390 12.29 -2.58 -11.19
N ASP A 391 11.30 -1.94 -11.81
CA ASP A 391 11.39 -0.55 -12.27
C ASP A 391 11.54 0.47 -11.12
N GLU A 392 11.35 0.04 -9.87
CA GLU A 392 11.41 0.89 -8.68
C GLU A 392 12.27 0.31 -7.53
N GLY A 393 12.92 -0.85 -7.72
CA GLY A 393 13.75 -1.51 -6.69
C GLY A 393 13.03 -1.83 -5.37
N LEU A 394 11.70 -1.77 -5.41
CA LEU A 394 10.79 -1.87 -4.27
C LEU A 394 10.60 -3.29 -3.77
N ASP A 395 10.66 -4.25 -4.70
CA ASP A 395 10.15 -5.59 -4.48
C ASP A 395 11.30 -6.55 -4.18
N GLU A 396 11.65 -6.65 -2.90
CA GLU A 396 12.52 -7.74 -2.43
C GLU A 396 11.88 -9.11 -2.73
N PHE A 397 10.55 -9.15 -2.72
CA PHE A 397 9.76 -10.35 -2.99
C PHE A 397 8.77 -10.10 -4.13
N ILE A 398 8.76 -11.02 -5.08
CA ILE A 398 7.83 -11.09 -6.20
C ILE A 398 7.05 -12.39 -6.05
N LEU A 399 5.72 -12.32 -6.00
CA LEU A 399 4.86 -13.45 -5.68
C LEU A 399 3.92 -13.81 -6.84
N ASP A 400 3.92 -15.08 -7.23
CA ASP A 400 2.81 -15.72 -7.95
C ASP A 400 2.04 -16.60 -6.96
N ALA A 401 0.74 -16.33 -6.82
CA ALA A 401 -0.14 -17.01 -5.87
C ALA A 401 -1.11 -17.98 -6.56
N THR A 402 -0.68 -18.63 -7.64
CA THR A 402 -1.46 -19.65 -8.36
C THR A 402 -1.50 -20.99 -7.60
N PRO A 403 -2.66 -21.41 -7.03
CA PRO A 403 -2.75 -22.62 -6.23
C PRO A 403 -2.57 -23.91 -7.05
N ASN A 404 -3.02 -23.92 -8.32
CA ASN A 404 -2.89 -25.09 -9.19
C ASN A 404 -1.44 -25.46 -9.51
N THR A 405 -0.49 -24.56 -9.28
CA THR A 405 0.95 -24.82 -9.44
C THR A 405 1.39 -26.05 -8.64
N ILE A 406 0.70 -26.42 -7.55
CA ILE A 406 1.00 -27.62 -6.76
C ILE A 406 1.11 -28.90 -7.60
N GLU A 407 0.33 -29.03 -8.69
CA GLU A 407 0.34 -30.24 -9.54
C GLU A 407 1.49 -30.26 -10.56
N PHE A 408 2.26 -29.16 -10.69
CA PHE A 408 3.24 -28.97 -11.76
C PHE A 408 4.67 -28.69 -11.28
N PRO A 409 5.23 -29.43 -10.31
CA PRO A 409 6.57 -29.18 -9.78
C PRO A 409 7.65 -29.28 -10.87
N GLN A 410 7.51 -30.18 -11.85
CA GLN A 410 8.45 -30.32 -12.95
C GLN A 410 8.48 -29.08 -13.86
N ARG A 411 7.33 -28.46 -14.12
CA ARG A 411 7.27 -27.25 -14.96
C ARG A 411 7.96 -26.08 -14.28
N VAL A 412 7.79 -25.95 -12.96
CA VAL A 412 8.49 -24.97 -12.13
C VAL A 412 9.99 -25.25 -12.15
N HIS A 413 10.40 -26.49 -11.84
CA HIS A 413 11.81 -26.88 -11.86
C HIS A 413 12.46 -26.59 -13.22
N ASN A 414 11.79 -26.87 -14.32
CA ASN A 414 12.30 -26.62 -15.67
C ASN A 414 12.53 -25.12 -15.92
N ILE A 415 11.62 -24.25 -15.50
CA ILE A 415 11.74 -22.79 -15.67
C ILE A 415 12.88 -22.22 -14.82
N TYR A 416 12.94 -22.59 -13.54
CA TYR A 416 13.98 -22.09 -12.63
C TYR A 416 15.35 -22.74 -12.84
N SER A 417 15.43 -23.85 -13.58
CA SER A 417 16.72 -24.46 -13.96
C SER A 417 17.28 -23.92 -15.28
N GLN A 418 16.56 -23.04 -15.98
CA GLN A 418 17.11 -22.36 -17.14
C GLN A 418 18.26 -21.42 -16.73
N PRO A 419 19.28 -21.22 -17.58
CA PRO A 419 20.41 -20.34 -17.26
C PRO A 419 19.98 -18.93 -16.80
N ALA A 420 18.90 -18.40 -17.39
CA ALA A 420 18.40 -17.07 -17.08
C ALA A 420 17.70 -16.95 -15.70
N ALA A 421 17.41 -18.08 -15.04
CA ALA A 421 16.75 -18.15 -13.73
C ALA A 421 17.55 -18.94 -12.69
N ALA A 422 18.75 -19.42 -13.03
CA ALA A 422 19.50 -20.37 -12.22
C ALA A 422 19.83 -19.83 -10.81
N ASP A 423 20.16 -18.54 -10.70
CA ASP A 423 20.44 -17.87 -9.42
C ASP A 423 19.19 -17.69 -8.54
N LEU A 424 17.99 -17.72 -9.15
CA LEU A 424 16.72 -17.62 -8.45
C LEU A 424 16.29 -18.98 -7.88
N LYS A 425 16.66 -20.10 -8.50
CA LYS A 425 16.25 -21.44 -8.05
C LYS A 425 16.57 -21.69 -6.58
N LYS A 426 17.77 -21.31 -6.12
CA LYS A 426 18.20 -21.47 -4.72
C LYS A 426 17.52 -20.49 -3.76
N LYS A 427 17.09 -19.34 -4.28
CA LYS A 427 16.43 -18.27 -3.52
C LYS A 427 14.90 -18.44 -3.48
N LEU A 428 14.34 -19.26 -4.37
CA LEU A 428 12.91 -19.51 -4.49
C LEU A 428 12.34 -20.02 -3.18
N LYS A 429 11.34 -19.32 -2.65
CA LYS A 429 10.58 -19.70 -1.47
C LYS A 429 9.22 -20.22 -1.90
N LEU A 430 8.91 -21.43 -1.49
CA LEU A 430 7.63 -22.08 -1.74
C LEU A 430 6.82 -22.06 -0.44
N ILE A 431 5.56 -21.68 -0.52
CA ILE A 431 4.62 -21.72 0.61
C ILE A 431 3.43 -22.57 0.18
N LEU A 432 3.07 -23.55 1.00
CA LEU A 432 1.93 -24.44 0.79
C LEU A 432 1.03 -24.41 2.01
N ILE A 433 -0.26 -24.16 1.80
CA ILE A 433 -1.27 -24.20 2.87
C ILE A 433 -2.13 -25.44 2.68
N LEU A 434 -2.19 -26.29 3.71
CA LEU A 434 -2.99 -27.51 3.71
C LEU A 434 -4.21 -27.34 4.61
N ARG A 435 -5.35 -27.82 4.13
CA ARG A 435 -6.62 -27.91 4.85
C ARG A 435 -7.06 -29.37 4.92
N GLU A 436 -7.75 -29.73 5.99
CA GLU A 436 -8.49 -31.00 6.14
C GLU A 436 -9.16 -31.35 4.80
N PRO A 437 -8.81 -32.48 4.15
CA PRO A 437 -9.23 -32.78 2.79
C PRO A 437 -10.75 -32.81 2.55
N ILE A 438 -11.56 -33.31 3.50
CA ILE A 438 -13.02 -33.40 3.37
C ILE A 438 -13.65 -32.01 3.57
N GLU A 439 -13.17 -31.20 4.50
CA GLU A 439 -13.57 -29.79 4.65
C GLU A 439 -13.18 -28.95 3.43
N ARG A 440 -12.03 -29.24 2.84
CA ARG A 440 -11.58 -28.64 1.57
C ARG A 440 -12.56 -28.97 0.45
N GLU A 441 -13.01 -30.22 0.34
CA GLU A 441 -14.05 -30.63 -0.61
C GLU A 441 -15.39 -29.95 -0.33
N LEU A 442 -15.82 -29.85 0.93
CA LEU A 442 -17.03 -29.12 1.30
C LEU A 442 -16.96 -27.66 0.87
N SER A 443 -15.79 -27.03 1.04
CA SER A 443 -15.56 -25.67 0.60
C SER A 443 -15.55 -25.51 -0.93
N ALA A 444 -15.09 -26.52 -1.67
CA ALA A 444 -15.14 -26.54 -3.13
C ALA A 444 -16.58 -26.71 -3.63
N TYR A 445 -17.32 -27.64 -3.04
CA TYR A 445 -18.74 -27.88 -3.29
C TYR A 445 -19.57 -26.62 -3.04
N ASN A 446 -19.46 -26.01 -1.86
CA ASN A 446 -20.22 -24.80 -1.49
C ASN A 446 -19.95 -23.64 -2.47
N HIS A 447 -18.70 -23.48 -2.92
CA HIS A 447 -18.36 -22.46 -3.90
C HIS A 447 -19.02 -22.73 -5.26
N LYS A 448 -18.93 -23.97 -5.76
CA LYS A 448 -19.56 -24.34 -7.04
C LYS A 448 -21.09 -24.20 -7.00
N VAL A 449 -21.71 -24.56 -5.89
CA VAL A 449 -23.17 -24.39 -5.68
C VAL A 449 -23.55 -22.91 -5.66
N PHE A 450 -22.76 -22.07 -4.99
CA PHE A 450 -22.98 -20.62 -4.99
C PHE A 450 -22.89 -20.06 -6.43
N ASP A 451 -21.78 -20.35 -7.13
CA ASP A 451 -21.57 -19.90 -8.51
C ASP A 451 -22.71 -20.36 -9.44
N TYR A 452 -23.19 -21.60 -9.25
CA TYR A 452 -24.31 -22.15 -10.01
C TYR A 452 -25.61 -21.39 -9.78
N LYS A 453 -25.95 -21.14 -8.50
CA LYS A 453 -27.17 -20.40 -8.14
C LYS A 453 -27.12 -18.95 -8.62
N GLU A 454 -25.95 -18.32 -8.57
CA GLU A 454 -25.75 -16.97 -9.10
C GLU A 454 -25.91 -16.94 -10.64
N ALA A 455 -25.34 -17.92 -11.34
CA ALA A 455 -25.51 -18.06 -12.80
C ALA A 455 -26.98 -18.29 -13.18
N GLN A 456 -27.72 -19.08 -12.40
CA GLN A 456 -29.17 -19.27 -12.58
C GLN A 456 -29.94 -17.96 -12.37
N ALA A 457 -29.68 -17.24 -11.27
CA ALA A 457 -30.37 -15.98 -10.94
C ALA A 457 -30.15 -14.91 -12.02
N ASN A 458 -28.97 -14.89 -12.64
CA ASN A 458 -28.59 -13.95 -13.69
C ASN A 458 -29.00 -14.39 -15.11
N GLY A 459 -29.85 -15.40 -15.26
CA GLY A 459 -30.39 -15.82 -16.57
C GLY A 459 -29.38 -16.48 -17.51
N LYS A 460 -28.23 -16.94 -17.00
CA LYS A 460 -27.16 -17.55 -17.81
C LYS A 460 -27.38 -19.05 -18.07
N ILE A 461 -28.51 -19.39 -18.68
CA ILE A 461 -28.99 -20.77 -18.85
C ILE A 461 -27.97 -21.69 -19.56
N GLY A 462 -27.20 -21.18 -20.52
CA GLY A 462 -26.14 -21.97 -21.19
C GLY A 462 -24.97 -22.38 -20.27
N TRP A 463 -24.69 -21.60 -19.23
CA TRP A 463 -23.65 -21.89 -18.23
C TRP A 463 -24.14 -22.91 -17.21
N VAL A 464 -25.41 -22.81 -16.82
CA VAL A 464 -26.13 -23.73 -15.91
C VAL A 464 -26.11 -25.17 -16.44
N ASN A 465 -26.27 -25.34 -17.76
CA ASN A 465 -26.24 -26.66 -18.42
C ASN A 465 -24.83 -27.14 -18.83
N GLY A 466 -23.78 -26.41 -18.48
CA GLY A 466 -22.40 -26.75 -18.83
C GLY A 466 -21.85 -27.95 -18.06
N THR A 467 -20.84 -28.63 -18.63
CA THR A 467 -20.13 -29.77 -17.99
C THR A 467 -19.47 -29.43 -16.65
N TRP A 468 -19.29 -28.13 -16.38
CA TRP A 468 -18.64 -27.59 -15.19
C TRP A 468 -19.38 -27.88 -13.88
N TYR A 469 -20.71 -27.79 -13.88
CA TYR A 469 -21.55 -28.01 -12.68
C TYR A 469 -22.03 -29.46 -12.54
N ARG A 470 -21.63 -30.36 -13.43
CA ARG A 470 -22.10 -31.75 -13.46
C ARG A 470 -21.84 -32.51 -12.16
N ASP A 471 -20.80 -32.13 -11.42
CA ASP A 471 -20.46 -32.75 -10.14
C ASP A 471 -21.32 -32.26 -8.98
N VAL A 472 -21.93 -31.07 -9.08
CA VAL A 472 -22.78 -30.46 -8.05
C VAL A 472 -24.26 -30.41 -8.40
N VAL A 473 -24.65 -30.77 -9.62
CA VAL A 473 -26.01 -30.66 -10.14
C VAL A 473 -26.47 -31.93 -10.84
N HIS A 474 -27.73 -32.30 -10.63
CA HIS A 474 -28.40 -33.40 -11.31
C HIS A 474 -28.71 -33.03 -12.77
N LYS A 475 -28.29 -33.87 -13.72
CA LYS A 475 -28.39 -33.59 -15.16
C LYS A 475 -29.84 -33.47 -15.67
N HIS A 476 -30.77 -34.16 -15.02
CA HIS A 476 -32.14 -34.30 -15.53
C HIS A 476 -33.05 -33.12 -15.19
N ASP A 477 -32.89 -32.55 -14.00
CA ASP A 477 -33.78 -31.51 -13.44
C ASP A 477 -33.04 -30.23 -13.04
N GLY A 478 -31.70 -30.23 -13.10
CA GLY A 478 -30.89 -29.09 -12.69
C GLY A 478 -30.89 -28.85 -11.18
N SER A 479 -31.36 -29.79 -10.37
CA SER A 479 -31.37 -29.67 -8.91
C SER A 479 -29.96 -29.85 -8.33
N VAL A 480 -29.65 -29.10 -7.28
CA VAL A 480 -28.35 -29.17 -6.61
C VAL A 480 -28.24 -30.49 -5.84
N LYS A 481 -27.18 -31.24 -6.08
CA LYS A 481 -26.83 -32.46 -5.34
C LYS A 481 -26.56 -32.12 -3.89
N THR A 482 -26.93 -32.99 -2.97
CA THR A 482 -26.42 -32.94 -1.59
C THR A 482 -24.89 -33.12 -1.57
N PHE A 483 -24.24 -32.72 -0.47
CA PHE A 483 -22.79 -32.92 -0.35
C PHE A 483 -22.40 -34.40 -0.39
N THR A 484 -23.21 -35.30 0.18
CA THR A 484 -22.98 -36.75 0.10
C THR A 484 -23.06 -37.27 -1.34
N GLU A 485 -24.05 -36.84 -2.13
CA GLU A 485 -24.14 -37.20 -3.55
C GLU A 485 -22.97 -36.65 -4.37
N TYR A 486 -22.50 -35.44 -4.05
CA TYR A 486 -21.24 -34.91 -4.60
C TYR A 486 -20.07 -35.82 -4.24
N CYS A 487 -19.89 -36.19 -2.96
CA CYS A 487 -18.81 -37.07 -2.53
C CYS A 487 -18.82 -38.44 -3.22
N GLU A 488 -19.99 -39.06 -3.41
CA GLU A 488 -20.11 -40.32 -4.17
C GLU A 488 -19.72 -40.15 -5.64
N PHE A 489 -20.10 -39.02 -6.25
CA PHE A 489 -19.63 -38.67 -7.59
C PHE A 489 -18.11 -38.57 -7.62
N ILE A 490 -17.49 -37.85 -6.68
CA ILE A 490 -16.04 -37.65 -6.58
C ILE A 490 -15.31 -38.98 -6.39
N LYS A 491 -15.76 -39.82 -5.45
CA LYS A 491 -15.22 -41.17 -5.20
C LYS A 491 -15.11 -42.00 -6.48
N GLY A 492 -16.11 -41.93 -7.35
CA GLY A 492 -16.07 -42.61 -8.65
C GLY A 492 -14.90 -42.17 -9.54
N TYR A 493 -14.48 -40.90 -9.48
CA TYR A 493 -13.31 -40.40 -10.19
C TYR A 493 -11.99 -40.71 -9.46
N MET A 494 -12.00 -40.67 -8.12
CA MET A 494 -10.84 -41.02 -7.29
C MET A 494 -10.39 -42.45 -7.59
N LEU A 495 -11.34 -43.39 -7.63
CA LEU A 495 -11.09 -44.81 -7.92
C LEU A 495 -10.61 -45.04 -9.36
N LYS A 496 -11.02 -44.19 -10.30
CA LYS A 496 -10.58 -44.24 -11.71
C LYS A 496 -9.25 -43.52 -11.95
N GLY A 497 -8.62 -42.94 -10.92
CA GLY A 497 -7.37 -42.20 -11.04
C GLY A 497 -7.48 -40.97 -11.93
N ALA A 498 -8.66 -40.33 -12.00
CA ALA A 498 -8.85 -39.19 -12.90
C ALA A 498 -8.03 -37.98 -12.44
N LYS A 499 -7.20 -37.44 -13.34
CA LYS A 499 -6.34 -36.27 -13.09
C LYS A 499 -7.08 -35.04 -12.52
N SER A 500 -8.37 -34.87 -12.82
CA SER A 500 -9.15 -33.72 -12.32
C SER A 500 -9.42 -33.72 -10.80
N TYR A 501 -9.09 -34.81 -10.10
CA TYR A 501 -9.33 -34.97 -8.67
C TYR A 501 -8.06 -35.46 -7.97
N THR A 502 -6.88 -34.90 -8.28
CA THR A 502 -5.62 -35.26 -7.59
C THR A 502 -5.28 -34.36 -6.41
N VAL A 503 -6.06 -33.30 -6.17
CA VAL A 503 -5.73 -32.24 -5.20
C VAL A 503 -5.65 -32.74 -3.75
N TYR A 504 -6.39 -33.79 -3.37
CA TYR A 504 -6.35 -34.37 -2.01
C TYR A 504 -5.12 -35.25 -1.74
N ARG A 505 -4.31 -35.57 -2.75
CA ARG A 505 -3.10 -36.40 -2.64
C ARG A 505 -1.90 -35.57 -2.17
N TYR A 506 -2.04 -34.86 -1.05
CA TYR A 506 -1.03 -33.91 -0.57
C TYR A 506 0.36 -34.54 -0.43
N VAL A 507 0.45 -35.78 0.06
CA VAL A 507 1.73 -36.48 0.22
C VAL A 507 2.43 -36.76 -1.11
N GLU A 508 1.68 -37.12 -2.15
CA GLU A 508 2.25 -37.38 -3.50
C GLU A 508 2.81 -36.09 -4.09
N HIS A 509 2.07 -34.97 -3.97
CA HIS A 509 2.55 -33.66 -4.40
C HIS A 509 3.80 -33.25 -3.63
N LEU A 510 3.79 -33.36 -2.31
CA LEU A 510 4.95 -33.02 -1.48
C LEU A 510 6.19 -33.86 -1.81
N LYS A 511 6.03 -35.16 -2.05
CA LYS A 511 7.13 -36.03 -2.51
C LYS A 511 7.69 -35.55 -3.84
N ALA A 512 6.82 -35.23 -4.81
CA ALA A 512 7.25 -34.73 -6.12
C ALA A 512 8.00 -33.39 -6.00
N TRP A 513 7.48 -32.43 -5.23
CA TRP A 513 8.16 -31.16 -4.95
C TRP A 513 9.51 -31.35 -4.25
N SER A 514 9.56 -32.21 -3.24
CA SER A 514 10.77 -32.47 -2.45
C SER A 514 11.86 -33.24 -3.21
N SER A 515 11.49 -33.91 -4.31
CA SER A 515 12.47 -34.53 -5.22
C SER A 515 13.19 -33.51 -6.13
N LEU A 516 12.63 -32.30 -6.27
CA LEU A 516 13.11 -31.27 -7.19
C LEU A 516 13.61 -30.00 -6.49
N PHE A 517 13.14 -29.74 -5.26
CA PHE A 517 13.48 -28.58 -4.45
C PHE A 517 13.86 -29.02 -3.04
N ASP A 518 14.80 -28.29 -2.42
CA ASP A 518 15.20 -28.58 -1.06
C ASP A 518 14.03 -28.34 -0.09
N ARG A 519 13.84 -29.22 0.90
CA ARG A 519 12.75 -29.11 1.87
C ARG A 519 12.78 -27.77 2.63
N SER A 520 13.96 -27.17 2.84
CA SER A 520 14.10 -25.85 3.45
C SER A 520 13.52 -24.70 2.62
N GLN A 521 13.29 -24.90 1.32
CA GLN A 521 12.63 -23.92 0.45
C GLN A 521 11.11 -23.95 0.58
N LEU A 522 10.53 -25.06 1.04
CA LEU A 522 9.09 -25.30 1.05
C LEU A 522 8.52 -25.30 2.47
N LEU A 523 7.80 -24.24 2.81
CA LEU A 523 7.08 -24.06 4.06
C LEU A 523 5.66 -24.63 3.95
N VAL A 524 5.33 -25.63 4.77
CA VAL A 524 3.98 -26.19 4.87
C VAL A 524 3.23 -25.60 6.07
N LEU A 525 2.07 -25.00 5.81
CA LEU A 525 1.23 -24.32 6.80
C LEU A 525 -0.10 -25.05 6.98
N SER A 526 -0.65 -24.98 8.20
CA SER A 526 -2.00 -25.46 8.50
C SER A 526 -3.02 -24.35 8.30
N TYR A 527 -4.08 -24.64 7.54
CA TYR A 527 -5.22 -23.75 7.41
C TYR A 527 -5.94 -23.51 8.74
N ASP A 528 -5.96 -24.50 9.64
CA ASP A 528 -6.55 -24.34 10.98
C ASP A 528 -5.75 -23.38 11.85
N GLU A 529 -4.42 -23.38 11.73
CA GLU A 529 -3.58 -22.38 12.40
C GLU A 529 -3.85 -21.00 11.81
N LEU A 530 -4.00 -20.87 10.49
CA LEU A 530 -4.39 -19.60 9.85
C LEU A 530 -5.72 -19.06 10.38
N ARG A 531 -6.68 -19.95 10.67
CA ARG A 531 -7.98 -19.58 11.24
C ARG A 531 -7.91 -19.20 12.72
N LYS A 532 -7.20 -20.01 13.52
CA LYS A 532 -7.17 -19.90 14.99
C LYS A 532 -6.14 -18.87 15.48
N ASP A 533 -4.99 -18.80 14.83
CA ASP A 533 -3.85 -17.95 15.17
C ASP A 533 -3.13 -17.42 13.90
N PRO A 534 -3.75 -16.47 13.18
CA PRO A 534 -3.14 -15.87 11.99
C PRO A 534 -1.83 -15.13 12.29
N ALA A 535 -1.63 -14.65 13.53
CA ALA A 535 -0.38 -14.01 13.95
C ALA A 535 0.78 -15.02 13.96
N LYS A 536 0.54 -16.26 14.39
CA LYS A 536 1.54 -17.32 14.30
C LYS A 536 1.85 -17.68 12.85
N VAL A 537 0.85 -17.75 11.98
CA VAL A 537 1.07 -17.99 10.54
C VAL A 537 1.88 -16.87 9.90
N GLN A 538 1.57 -15.61 10.21
CA GLN A 538 2.37 -14.46 9.80
C GLN A 538 3.83 -14.62 10.27
N TRP A 539 4.05 -14.94 11.54
CA TRP A 539 5.39 -15.18 12.09
C TRP A 539 6.15 -16.26 11.31
N ARG A 540 5.49 -17.36 10.91
CA ARG A 540 6.12 -18.43 10.11
C ARG A 540 6.52 -17.93 8.72
N ILE A 541 5.65 -17.18 8.05
CA ILE A 541 5.95 -16.62 6.72
C ILE A 541 7.11 -15.62 6.80
N GLU A 542 7.09 -14.71 7.77
CA GLU A 542 8.16 -13.73 8.00
C GLU A 542 9.52 -14.40 8.24
N HIS A 543 9.57 -15.46 9.06
CA HIS A 543 10.81 -16.18 9.32
C HIS A 543 11.28 -16.97 8.10
N HIS A 544 10.37 -17.53 7.29
CA HIS A 544 10.73 -18.28 6.08
C HIS A 544 11.30 -17.37 4.98
N LEU A 545 10.72 -16.17 4.85
CA LEU A 545 11.16 -15.15 3.91
C LEU A 545 12.36 -14.35 4.45
N GLY A 546 12.61 -14.36 5.76
CA GLY A 546 13.70 -13.63 6.40
C GLY A 546 13.43 -12.13 6.54
N THR A 547 12.17 -11.70 6.47
CA THR A 547 11.75 -10.29 6.55
C THR A 547 10.52 -10.14 7.44
N LYS A 548 10.36 -8.98 8.08
CA LYS A 548 9.14 -8.65 8.85
C LYS A 548 8.19 -7.81 8.00
N PHE A 549 6.91 -8.13 8.09
CA PHE A 549 5.84 -7.34 7.49
C PHE A 549 5.08 -6.60 8.60
N TYR A 550 4.64 -5.38 8.30
CA TYR A 550 4.15 -4.48 9.33
C TYR A 550 2.62 -4.50 9.50
N GLY A 551 1.89 -4.92 8.48
CA GLY A 551 0.45 -5.16 8.55
C GLY A 551 0.14 -6.51 9.19
N THR A 552 -1.02 -6.61 9.83
CA THR A 552 -1.47 -7.84 10.49
C THR A 552 -2.21 -8.72 9.49
N LEU A 553 -1.90 -10.02 9.48
CA LEU A 553 -2.69 -11.01 8.77
C LEU A 553 -4.06 -11.13 9.47
N ALA A 554 -5.13 -10.76 8.76
CA ALA A 554 -6.47 -10.71 9.33
C ALA A 554 -6.98 -12.11 9.72
N LYS A 555 -7.87 -12.16 10.73
CA LYS A 555 -8.66 -13.37 10.99
C LYS A 555 -9.62 -13.60 9.83
N LEU A 556 -9.78 -14.87 9.44
CA LEU A 556 -10.70 -15.23 8.36
C LEU A 556 -12.13 -14.82 8.74
N ASN A 557 -12.74 -13.92 7.95
CA ASN A 557 -14.16 -13.65 8.07
C ASN A 557 -14.95 -14.87 7.58
N GLU A 558 -15.73 -15.47 8.46
CA GLU A 558 -16.77 -16.42 8.08
C GLU A 558 -17.86 -15.63 7.34
N SER A 559 -17.75 -15.51 6.02
CA SER A 559 -18.84 -14.96 5.21
C SER A 559 -20.04 -15.90 5.31
N GLY A 560 -20.94 -15.60 6.25
CA GLY A 560 -22.18 -16.29 6.55
C GLY A 560 -23.24 -16.10 5.46
N GLY A 561 -22.92 -16.50 4.22
CA GLY A 561 -23.94 -16.63 3.18
C GLY A 561 -24.98 -17.66 3.63
N HIS A 562 -26.25 -17.26 3.61
CA HIS A 562 -27.42 -17.99 4.16
C HIS A 562 -27.71 -19.38 3.54
N ALA A 563 -26.81 -19.95 2.73
CA ALA A 563 -27.02 -21.21 2.00
C ALA A 563 -25.81 -22.16 1.97
N LYS A 564 -24.77 -21.95 2.80
CA LYS A 564 -23.62 -22.86 2.88
C LYS A 564 -23.96 -24.09 3.71
N VAL A 565 -23.61 -25.28 3.23
CA VAL A 565 -23.55 -26.48 4.07
C VAL A 565 -22.40 -26.26 5.06
N LYS A 566 -22.72 -26.20 6.36
CA LYS A 566 -21.75 -25.86 7.40
C LYS A 566 -21.12 -27.09 8.05
N GLU A 567 -21.94 -28.11 8.28
CA GLU A 567 -21.50 -29.39 8.85
C GLU A 567 -21.28 -30.43 7.75
N ILE A 568 -20.23 -31.23 7.90
CA ILE A 568 -19.98 -32.38 7.02
C ILE A 568 -20.90 -33.53 7.48
N PRO A 569 -21.82 -34.03 6.64
CA PRO A 569 -22.63 -35.20 6.97
C PRO A 569 -21.76 -36.42 7.21
N GLU A 570 -22.07 -37.22 8.23
CA GLU A 570 -21.37 -38.47 8.55
C GLU A 570 -21.30 -39.42 7.33
N SER A 571 -22.35 -39.44 6.51
CA SER A 571 -22.37 -40.23 5.28
C SER A 571 -21.31 -39.78 4.26
N ALA A 572 -21.01 -38.48 4.17
CA ALA A 572 -19.93 -37.99 3.31
C ALA A 572 -18.55 -38.38 3.84
N ILE A 573 -18.37 -38.42 5.17
CA ILE A 573 -17.14 -38.91 5.82
C ILE A 573 -16.94 -40.39 5.47
N GLN A 574 -17.97 -41.21 5.65
CA GLN A 574 -17.92 -42.64 5.33
C GLN A 574 -17.57 -42.92 3.86
N VAL A 575 -17.87 -42.00 2.96
CA VAL A 575 -17.56 -42.11 1.53
C VAL A 575 -16.10 -41.79 1.21
N LEU A 576 -15.56 -40.68 1.73
CA LEU A 576 -14.24 -40.18 1.34
C LEU A 576 -13.11 -40.62 2.27
N ASP A 577 -13.37 -40.75 3.57
CA ASP A 577 -12.33 -41.06 4.56
C ASP A 577 -11.58 -42.37 4.26
N PRO A 578 -12.22 -43.49 3.85
CA PRO A 578 -11.50 -44.72 3.49
C PRO A 578 -10.47 -44.54 2.37
N LEU A 579 -10.68 -43.54 1.49
CA LEU A 579 -9.80 -43.24 0.36
C LEU A 579 -8.65 -42.29 0.74
N ILE A 580 -8.82 -41.48 1.79
CA ILE A 580 -7.92 -40.37 2.13
C ILE A 580 -7.09 -40.68 3.37
N ARG A 581 -7.63 -41.45 4.33
CA ARG A 581 -7.00 -41.71 5.63
C ARG A 581 -5.56 -42.24 5.52
N HIS A 582 -5.32 -43.20 4.63
CA HIS A 582 -3.98 -43.74 4.43
C HIS A 582 -3.01 -42.70 3.85
N LEU A 583 -3.46 -41.83 2.94
CA LEU A 583 -2.67 -40.73 2.38
C LEU A 583 -2.33 -39.68 3.46
N ASN A 584 -3.24 -39.44 4.40
CA ASN A 584 -3.01 -38.53 5.53
C ASN A 584 -1.97 -39.11 6.50
N GLU A 585 -2.05 -40.40 6.84
CA GLU A 585 -1.03 -41.03 7.68
C GLU A 585 0.36 -40.99 7.02
N GLU A 586 0.42 -41.29 5.72
CA GLU A 586 1.63 -41.19 4.91
C GLU A 586 2.16 -39.74 4.84
N LEU A 587 1.27 -38.73 4.75
CA LEU A 587 1.63 -37.32 4.82
C LEU A 587 2.32 -36.99 6.14
N TYR A 588 1.76 -37.41 7.28
CA TYR A 588 2.34 -37.13 8.60
C TYR A 588 3.69 -37.81 8.78
N GLU A 589 3.82 -39.05 8.32
CA GLU A 589 5.10 -39.77 8.32
C GLU A 589 6.13 -39.07 7.42
N PHE A 590 5.73 -38.68 6.22
CA PHE A 590 6.58 -37.97 5.29
C PHE A 590 7.11 -36.65 5.89
N LEU A 591 6.23 -35.82 6.45
CA LEU A 591 6.61 -34.54 7.07
C LEU A 591 7.50 -34.72 8.31
N ARG A 592 7.31 -35.81 9.07
CA ARG A 592 8.18 -36.14 10.21
C ARG A 592 9.58 -36.55 9.75
N ASN A 593 9.67 -37.36 8.71
CA ASN A 593 10.94 -37.90 8.20
C ASN A 593 11.68 -36.93 7.27
N ASN A 594 10.98 -35.94 6.69
CA ASN A 594 11.52 -34.97 5.73
C ASN A 594 11.26 -33.53 6.22
N PRO A 595 11.97 -33.10 7.26
CA PRO A 595 11.75 -31.80 7.87
C PRO A 595 11.92 -30.64 6.87
N GLY A 596 10.91 -29.77 6.76
CA GLY A 596 11.02 -28.46 6.10
C GLY A 596 11.89 -27.42 6.85
N PRO A 597 11.63 -26.12 6.65
CA PRO A 597 12.36 -25.07 7.36
C PRO A 597 11.99 -25.01 8.86
N THR A 598 12.83 -24.36 9.67
CA THR A 598 12.76 -24.44 11.15
C THR A 598 11.50 -23.82 11.78
N MET A 599 10.86 -22.89 11.08
CA MET A 599 9.60 -22.27 11.48
C MET A 599 8.36 -23.04 11.00
N GLU A 600 8.52 -24.18 10.32
CA GLU A 600 7.40 -25.07 9.96
C GLU A 600 6.81 -25.74 11.20
N GLN A 601 5.50 -26.00 11.22
CA GLN A 601 4.83 -26.60 12.38
C GLN A 601 5.23 -28.07 12.54
N ARG A 602 5.69 -28.46 13.75
CA ARG A 602 6.13 -29.84 14.05
C ARG A 602 5.68 -30.33 15.43
N PRO A 603 5.06 -31.52 15.54
CA PRO A 603 4.52 -32.30 14.41
C PRO A 603 3.45 -31.49 13.65
N PHE A 604 3.28 -31.76 12.36
CA PHE A 604 2.18 -31.17 11.61
C PHE A 604 0.85 -31.63 12.22
N PRO A 605 -0.14 -30.73 12.42
CA PRO A 605 -1.38 -31.08 13.10
C PRO A 605 -2.12 -32.15 12.31
N ARG A 606 -2.64 -33.14 13.02
CA ARG A 606 -3.50 -34.14 12.39
C ARG A 606 -4.81 -33.48 11.96
N PHE A 607 -5.32 -33.91 10.82
CA PHE A 607 -6.62 -33.58 10.28
C PHE A 607 -7.64 -34.33 11.14
N ASP A 608 -8.18 -33.66 12.15
CA ASP A 608 -9.28 -34.17 12.94
C ASP A 608 -10.57 -33.87 12.19
N GLY A 609 -11.14 -34.88 11.53
CA GLY A 609 -12.45 -34.80 10.83
C GLY A 609 -13.65 -34.52 11.74
N ARG A 610 -13.42 -33.97 12.93
CA ARG A 610 -14.41 -33.55 13.93
C ARG A 610 -14.17 -32.10 14.38
N SER A 611 -13.80 -31.21 13.47
CA SER A 611 -13.97 -29.78 13.71
C SER A 611 -15.46 -29.43 13.59
N SER A 612 -16.30 -30.07 14.42
CA SER A 612 -17.62 -29.55 14.74
C SER A 612 -17.39 -28.21 15.44
N GLU A 613 -17.68 -27.13 14.74
CA GLU A 613 -18.44 -26.02 15.27
C GLU A 613 -18.45 -25.93 16.81
N ILE A 614 -17.43 -25.30 17.39
CA ILE A 614 -17.67 -24.53 18.61
C ILE A 614 -18.36 -23.25 18.12
N ILE A 615 -19.64 -23.37 17.79
CA ILE A 615 -20.53 -22.22 17.63
C ILE A 615 -20.78 -21.68 19.03
N LYS A 616 -20.24 -20.50 19.30
CA LYS A 616 -20.87 -19.52 20.19
C LYS A 616 -20.95 -18.19 19.46
#